data_AF-Q8CE68-F1
#
_entry.id   AF-Q8CE68-F1
#
_cell.length_a   1.000
_cell.length_b   1.000
_cell.length_c   1.000
_cell.angle_alpha   90.00
_cell.angle_beta   90.00
_cell.angle_gamma   90.00
#
_symmetry.space_group_name_H-M   'P 1'
#
loop_
_entity.id
_entity.type
_entity.pdbx_description
1 polymer ?
#
loop_
_entity_poly.entity_id
_entity_poly.type
_entity_poly.pdbx_seq_one_letter_code
_entity_poly.pdbx_strand_id
1 'polypeptide(L)'
;QGIQFRERNAGPQIDRNMKDEGFNITAGIDEETGFVYGGNRFNCGTWMDKMGESDRARNRGIPATPRDGSAVEIVGLCKSAVRWLLELSKKNIFPYHEVRVKRHGKVVAVSYDEWNRKIQNNFEKLFHVSEDPSDPNEKHPNLVHKRGIYKDSYGASSPWCDYQLRPNFTIAMVVAPELFTAEKAWKALEIAEKKLLGPLGMKTLDPDDMVYCGVYDNALDNDNYNLARGFNYHQGPEWLWPIGYFLRAKLYFSKMMGPETAAKTVFLVKNVLSRHYVHLERSPWKGLPELTNENGQYCPFSCETQAWSMAVVLETLYDL
;
A
#
# COMPACT_ATOMS: atom_id res chain seq x y z
N GLN A 1 14.18 7.43 16.90
CA GLN A 1 14.78 6.42 17.81
C GLN A 1 14.32 5.03 17.43
N GLY A 2 13.04 4.86 17.09
CA GLY A 2 12.49 3.54 16.75
C GLY A 2 12.01 2.80 18.00
N ILE A 3 11.33 1.70 17.76
CA ILE A 3 10.78 0.78 18.75
C ILE A 3 11.28 -0.62 18.43
N GLN A 4 11.54 -1.39 19.48
CA GLN A 4 11.83 -2.81 19.40
C GLN A 4 11.17 -3.48 20.58
N PHE A 5 10.28 -4.41 20.31
CA PHE A 5 9.54 -5.11 21.35
C PHE A 5 9.14 -6.50 20.88
N ARG A 6 8.84 -7.36 21.85
CA ARG A 6 8.12 -8.61 21.61
C ARG A 6 6.67 -8.39 21.98
N GLU A 7 5.74 -8.84 21.13
CA GLU A 7 4.31 -8.72 21.42
C GLU A 7 3.98 -9.27 22.80
N ARG A 8 3.18 -8.51 23.54
CA ARG A 8 2.82 -8.87 24.91
C ARG A 8 2.01 -10.16 24.88
N ASN A 9 2.42 -11.14 25.67
CA ASN A 9 1.84 -12.48 25.70
C ASN A 9 2.03 -13.26 24.38
N ALA A 10 3.15 -13.07 23.67
CA ALA A 10 3.50 -13.84 22.48
C ALA A 10 3.35 -15.36 22.69
N GLY A 11 2.79 -16.03 21.67
CA GLY A 11 2.53 -17.46 21.66
C GLY A 11 1.13 -17.83 21.14
N PRO A 12 0.80 -19.13 21.10
CA PRO A 12 -0.43 -19.66 20.50
C PRO A 12 -1.74 -19.08 21.06
N GLN A 13 -1.70 -18.53 22.27
CA GLN A 13 -2.83 -17.89 22.94
C GLN A 13 -3.28 -16.58 22.27
N ILE A 14 -2.38 -15.85 21.59
CA ILE A 14 -2.74 -14.62 20.87
C ILE A 14 -2.74 -14.81 19.36
N ASP A 15 -1.87 -15.68 18.83
CA ASP A 15 -1.86 -16.07 17.43
C ASP A 15 -1.41 -17.53 17.31
N ARG A 16 -2.31 -18.38 16.81
CA ARG A 16 -2.10 -19.84 16.68
C ARG A 16 -1.28 -20.24 15.44
N ASN A 17 -1.06 -19.30 14.52
CA ASN A 17 -0.47 -19.53 13.21
C ASN A 17 0.94 -18.95 13.12
N MET A 18 1.14 -17.74 13.64
CA MET A 18 2.40 -17.01 13.57
C MET A 18 3.54 -17.78 14.22
N LYS A 19 4.73 -17.71 13.59
CA LYS A 19 5.96 -18.26 14.15
C LYS A 19 6.50 -17.40 15.30
N ASP A 20 7.33 -18.00 16.15
CA ASP A 20 7.89 -17.32 17.34
C ASP A 20 8.63 -16.01 16.99
N GLU A 21 9.32 -16.01 15.85
CA GLU A 21 10.06 -14.85 15.34
C GLU A 21 9.14 -13.70 14.91
N GLY A 22 7.92 -14.01 14.45
CA GLY A 22 6.95 -13.02 13.98
C GLY A 22 6.50 -12.06 15.08
N PHE A 23 6.49 -12.52 16.34
CA PHE A 23 6.14 -11.70 17.50
C PHE A 23 7.22 -10.66 17.87
N ASN A 24 8.42 -10.72 17.29
CA ASN A 24 9.49 -9.76 17.56
C ASN A 24 9.43 -8.63 16.53
N ILE A 25 8.95 -7.46 16.94
CA ILE A 25 8.70 -6.33 16.05
C ILE A 25 9.74 -5.24 16.26
N THR A 26 10.26 -4.74 15.13
CA THR A 26 11.10 -3.55 15.07
C THR A 26 10.46 -2.55 14.12
N ALA A 27 10.47 -1.27 14.48
CA ALA A 27 10.15 -0.18 13.56
C ALA A 27 11.02 1.04 13.86
N GLY A 28 11.39 1.80 12.85
CA GLY A 28 12.34 2.89 12.98
C GLY A 28 12.25 3.89 11.85
N ILE A 29 13.15 4.86 11.89
CA ILE A 29 13.35 5.84 10.83
C ILE A 29 14.75 5.62 10.28
N ASP A 30 14.85 5.40 8.97
CA ASP A 30 16.13 5.31 8.30
C ASP A 30 16.79 6.70 8.28
N GLU A 31 18.05 6.78 8.70
CA GLU A 31 18.69 8.06 9.01
C GLU A 31 19.03 8.88 7.75
N GLU A 32 19.29 8.18 6.64
CA GLU A 32 19.70 8.75 5.36
C GLU A 32 18.49 9.22 4.56
N THR A 33 17.47 8.37 4.46
CA THR A 33 16.27 8.60 3.65
C THR A 33 15.17 9.32 4.42
N GLY A 34 15.12 9.18 5.74
CA GLY A 34 14.02 9.63 6.58
C GLY A 34 12.76 8.75 6.50
N PHE A 35 12.83 7.62 5.80
CA PHE A 35 11.69 6.70 5.66
C PHE A 35 11.39 5.97 6.97
N VAL A 36 10.10 5.75 7.23
CA VAL A 36 9.68 4.79 8.24
C VAL A 36 9.93 3.40 7.68
N TYR A 37 10.60 2.56 8.46
CA TYR A 37 10.73 1.13 8.18
C TYR A 37 10.21 0.31 9.36
N GLY A 38 9.83 -0.94 9.11
CA GLY A 38 9.53 -1.87 10.20
C GLY A 38 9.13 -3.26 9.75
N GLY A 39 8.79 -4.09 10.73
CA GLY A 39 8.41 -5.48 10.52
C GLY A 39 9.60 -6.41 10.28
N ASN A 40 9.28 -7.62 9.83
CA ASN A 40 10.20 -8.67 9.42
C ASN A 40 9.47 -9.65 8.48
N ARG A 41 10.21 -10.57 7.85
CA ARG A 41 9.65 -11.56 6.91
C ARG A 41 8.57 -12.50 7.46
N PHE A 42 8.38 -12.55 8.79
CA PHE A 42 7.45 -13.43 9.49
C PHE A 42 6.28 -12.68 10.14
N ASN A 43 6.12 -11.38 9.86
CA ASN A 43 5.02 -10.58 10.40
C ASN A 43 4.17 -9.94 9.29
N CYS A 44 3.00 -9.46 9.70
CA CYS A 44 1.98 -8.85 8.86
C CYS A 44 1.61 -7.45 9.38
N GLY A 45 2.55 -6.49 9.31
CA GLY A 45 2.36 -5.15 9.91
C GLY A 45 1.58 -4.14 9.05
N THR A 46 1.14 -4.54 7.87
CA THR A 46 0.39 -3.67 6.93
C THR A 46 -0.98 -4.27 6.67
N TRP A 47 -1.89 -3.54 6.01
CA TRP A 47 -3.25 -4.02 5.72
C TRP A 47 -3.31 -5.29 4.86
N MET A 48 -2.22 -5.62 4.16
CA MET A 48 -2.09 -6.89 3.45
C MET A 48 -1.56 -7.96 4.43
N ASP A 49 -2.41 -8.40 5.35
CA ASP A 49 -2.00 -9.03 6.61
C ASP A 49 -2.23 -10.55 6.71
N LYS A 50 -2.54 -11.23 5.60
CA LYS A 50 -2.82 -12.67 5.66
C LYS A 50 -1.61 -13.50 6.13
N MET A 51 -1.74 -14.07 7.33
CA MET A 51 -0.86 -15.13 7.85
C MET A 51 -1.34 -16.48 7.32
N GLY A 52 -0.43 -17.30 6.78
CA GLY A 52 -0.75 -18.64 6.28
C GLY A 52 -1.12 -19.61 7.41
N GLU A 53 -1.99 -20.57 7.11
CA GLU A 53 -2.66 -21.40 8.13
C GLU A 53 -2.83 -22.87 7.73
N SER A 54 -2.39 -23.29 6.54
CA SER A 54 -2.48 -24.67 6.07
C SER A 54 -1.21 -25.46 6.41
N ASP A 55 -1.37 -26.50 7.22
CA ASP A 55 -0.32 -27.51 7.41
C ASP A 55 -0.13 -28.36 6.15
N ARG A 56 -1.23 -28.67 5.47
CA ARG A 56 -1.24 -29.49 4.25
C ARG A 56 -0.41 -28.86 3.14
N ALA A 57 -0.66 -27.58 2.87
CA ALA A 57 0.09 -26.81 1.88
C ALA A 57 1.44 -26.30 2.39
N ARG A 58 1.77 -26.54 3.66
CA ARG A 58 3.01 -26.11 4.33
C ARG A 58 3.21 -24.59 4.33
N ASN A 59 2.12 -23.82 4.41
CA ASN A 59 2.15 -22.36 4.46
C ASN A 59 1.87 -21.79 5.87
N ARG A 60 1.56 -22.64 6.87
CA ARG A 60 1.31 -22.20 8.25
C ARG A 60 2.45 -21.33 8.79
N GLY A 61 2.09 -20.15 9.31
CA GLY A 61 3.03 -19.22 9.93
C GLY A 61 3.94 -18.48 8.96
N ILE A 62 3.64 -18.55 7.65
CA ILE A 62 4.28 -17.69 6.65
C ILE A 62 3.30 -16.60 6.26
N PRO A 63 3.66 -15.31 6.39
CA PRO A 63 2.92 -14.23 5.76
C PRO A 63 2.79 -14.43 4.25
N ALA A 64 1.61 -14.22 3.70
CA ALA A 64 1.40 -14.22 2.25
C ALA A 64 2.01 -13.00 1.57
N THR A 65 1.97 -11.88 2.26
CA THR A 65 2.40 -10.56 1.78
C THR A 65 3.18 -9.83 2.89
N PRO A 66 4.35 -10.34 3.31
CA PRO A 66 5.19 -9.60 4.22
C PRO A 66 5.64 -8.31 3.51
N ARG A 67 5.30 -7.17 4.10
CA ARG A 67 5.63 -5.83 3.60
C ARG A 67 6.48 -5.10 4.62
N ASP A 68 7.55 -5.78 5.01
CA ASP A 68 8.58 -5.23 5.90
C ASP A 68 9.50 -4.27 5.15
N GLY A 69 10.37 -3.57 5.88
CA GLY A 69 11.09 -2.43 5.32
C GLY A 69 10.18 -1.20 5.25
N SER A 70 10.32 -0.41 4.18
CA SER A 70 9.59 0.87 4.04
C SER A 70 8.38 0.72 3.11
N ALA A 71 7.20 0.41 3.65
CA ALA A 71 5.96 0.34 2.88
C ALA A 71 5.56 1.72 2.32
N VAL A 72 5.19 1.77 1.04
CA VAL A 72 4.98 3.03 0.30
C VAL A 72 3.95 3.95 0.95
N GLU A 73 2.84 3.40 1.44
CA GLU A 73 1.78 4.18 2.08
C GLU A 73 2.18 4.73 3.45
N ILE A 74 3.00 3.98 4.20
CA ILE A 74 3.48 4.41 5.52
C ILE A 74 4.48 5.56 5.35
N VAL A 75 5.35 5.50 4.35
CA VAL A 75 6.26 6.60 4.03
C VAL A 75 5.48 7.84 3.56
N GLY A 76 4.46 7.67 2.72
CA GLY A 76 3.57 8.77 2.31
C GLY A 76 2.81 9.41 3.47
N LEU A 77 2.21 8.60 4.35
CA LEU A 77 1.54 9.07 5.57
C LEU A 77 2.50 9.79 6.50
N CYS A 78 3.71 9.26 6.68
CA CYS A 78 4.76 9.91 7.45
C CYS A 78 5.12 11.28 6.86
N LYS A 79 5.29 11.39 5.53
CA LYS A 79 5.55 12.67 4.87
C LYS A 79 4.45 13.67 5.16
N SER A 80 3.19 13.26 5.02
CA SER A 80 2.03 14.12 5.27
C SER A 80 2.00 14.63 6.72
N ALA A 81 2.22 13.74 7.69
CA ALA A 81 2.25 14.06 9.10
C ALA A 81 3.41 15.00 9.46
N VAL A 82 4.62 14.74 8.95
CA VAL A 82 5.80 15.58 9.20
C VAL A 82 5.63 16.96 8.56
N ARG A 83 5.06 17.06 7.35
CA ARG A 83 4.69 18.34 6.73
C ARG A 83 3.73 19.12 7.61
N TRP A 84 2.67 18.48 8.11
CA TRP A 84 1.68 19.12 8.97
C TRP A 84 2.31 19.62 10.28
N LEU A 85 3.14 18.81 10.95
CA LEU A 85 3.88 19.22 12.15
C LEU A 85 4.83 20.39 11.88
N LEU A 86 5.50 20.42 10.72
CA LEU A 86 6.34 21.53 10.30
C LEU A 86 5.54 22.83 10.15
N GLU A 87 4.35 22.77 9.54
CA GLU A 87 3.47 23.93 9.39
C GLU A 87 2.97 24.46 10.74
N LEU A 88 2.56 23.56 11.65
CA LEU A 88 2.11 23.95 12.99
C LEU A 88 3.26 24.52 13.83
N SER A 89 4.45 23.93 13.72
CA SER A 89 5.67 24.39 14.36
C SER A 89 6.04 25.81 13.88
N LYS A 90 6.01 26.07 12.56
CA LYS A 90 6.26 27.41 11.97
C LYS A 90 5.25 28.47 12.44
N LYS A 91 4.01 28.07 12.69
CA LYS A 91 2.94 28.94 13.19
C LYS A 91 2.94 29.07 14.73
N ASN A 92 3.85 28.41 15.44
CA ASN A 92 3.87 28.32 16.90
C ASN A 92 2.56 27.79 17.53
N ILE A 93 1.82 26.95 16.78
CA ILE A 93 0.59 26.31 17.28
C ILE A 93 0.93 25.00 18.00
N PHE A 94 1.98 24.31 17.54
CA PHE A 94 2.47 23.09 18.17
C PHE A 94 3.74 23.40 18.99
N PRO A 95 3.80 23.02 20.29
CA PRO A 95 4.86 23.46 21.19
C PRO A 95 6.21 22.74 20.99
N TYR A 96 6.24 21.69 20.16
CA TYR A 96 7.46 20.96 19.84
C TYR A 96 7.92 21.34 18.43
N HIS A 97 9.21 21.63 18.26
CA HIS A 97 9.77 22.03 16.96
C HIS A 97 10.74 20.98 16.38
N GLU A 98 11.11 20.00 17.19
CA GLU A 98 12.11 18.97 16.88
C GLU A 98 11.78 17.67 17.61
N VAL A 99 12.33 16.57 17.11
CA VAL A 99 12.34 15.28 17.78
C VAL A 99 13.75 15.03 18.31
N ARG A 100 13.86 14.75 19.62
CA ARG A 100 15.14 14.35 20.24
C ARG A 100 15.24 12.83 20.25
N VAL A 101 16.28 12.31 19.61
CA VAL A 101 16.51 10.87 19.47
C VAL A 101 17.90 10.50 19.96
N LYS A 102 18.03 9.35 20.61
CA LYS A 102 19.35 8.80 20.95
C LYS A 102 19.92 8.04 19.75
N ARG A 103 21.06 8.50 19.22
CA ARG A 103 21.83 7.88 18.12
C ARG A 103 23.27 7.67 18.56
N HIS A 104 23.78 6.44 18.46
CA HIS A 104 25.14 6.08 18.88
C HIS A 104 25.53 6.61 20.28
N GLY A 105 24.59 6.54 21.23
CA GLY A 105 24.80 7.02 22.60
C GLY A 105 24.63 8.53 22.81
N LYS A 106 24.51 9.34 21.75
CA LYS A 106 24.32 10.79 21.82
C LYS A 106 22.86 11.18 21.55
N VAL A 107 22.39 12.23 22.21
CA VAL A 107 21.08 12.82 21.90
C VAL A 107 21.26 13.77 20.71
N VAL A 108 20.52 13.51 19.64
CA VAL A 108 20.49 14.31 18.42
C VAL A 108 19.09 14.89 18.28
N ALA A 109 19.01 16.20 18.05
CA ALA A 109 17.78 16.87 17.67
C ALA A 109 17.60 16.79 16.16
N VAL A 110 16.42 16.38 15.71
CA VAL A 110 16.03 16.35 14.30
C VAL A 110 14.82 17.26 14.14
N SER A 111 14.97 18.36 13.41
CA SER A 111 13.84 19.26 13.15
C SER A 111 12.83 18.62 12.20
N TYR A 112 11.56 19.04 12.27
CA TYR A 112 10.56 18.58 11.30
C TYR A 112 10.92 19.00 9.87
N ASP A 113 11.62 20.14 9.69
CA ASP A 113 12.09 20.58 8.38
C ASP A 113 13.15 19.63 7.80
N GLU A 114 14.14 19.23 8.61
CA GLU A 114 15.16 18.26 8.19
C GLU A 114 14.52 16.94 7.79
N TRP A 115 13.63 16.41 8.63
CA TRP A 115 12.97 15.14 8.35
C TRP A 115 12.09 15.23 7.09
N ASN A 116 11.31 16.30 6.95
CA ASN A 116 10.49 16.54 5.76
C ASN A 116 11.34 16.56 4.47
N ARG A 117 12.49 17.27 4.49
CA ARG A 117 13.41 17.36 3.34
C ARG A 117 14.08 16.02 3.03
N LYS A 118 14.44 15.22 4.04
CA LYS A 118 15.02 13.89 3.83
C LYS A 118 14.08 12.98 3.05
N ILE A 119 12.81 12.90 3.48
CA ILE A 119 11.81 12.10 2.75
C ILE A 119 11.61 12.66 1.34
N GLN A 120 11.45 13.99 1.22
CA GLN A 120 11.24 14.67 -0.07
C GLN A 120 12.34 14.37 -1.09
N ASN A 121 13.60 14.42 -0.67
CA ASN A 121 14.76 14.27 -1.56
C ASN A 121 15.06 12.82 -1.94
N ASN A 122 14.49 11.85 -1.22
CA ASN A 122 14.80 10.44 -1.41
C ASN A 122 13.62 9.61 -1.94
N PHE A 123 12.37 10.00 -1.65
CA PHE A 123 11.18 9.19 -1.98
C PHE A 123 11.14 8.77 -3.44
N GLU A 124 10.99 9.72 -4.36
CA GLU A 124 10.79 9.37 -5.76
C GLU A 124 12.01 8.65 -6.33
N LYS A 125 13.22 9.09 -5.96
CA LYS A 125 14.49 8.47 -6.40
C LYS A 125 14.57 6.98 -6.04
N LEU A 126 14.02 6.57 -4.90
CA LEU A 126 14.16 5.21 -4.38
C LEU A 126 12.93 4.32 -4.67
N PHE A 127 11.74 4.91 -4.72
CA PHE A 127 10.50 4.19 -5.00
C PHE A 127 10.16 4.14 -6.50
N HIS A 128 10.52 5.12 -7.31
CA HIS A 128 10.22 5.07 -8.74
C HIS A 128 11.13 4.07 -9.47
N VAL A 129 10.55 3.20 -10.28
CA VAL A 129 11.30 2.30 -11.17
C VAL A 129 11.48 3.00 -12.52
N SER A 130 12.69 3.49 -12.81
CA SER A 130 12.98 4.22 -14.04
C SER A 130 12.72 3.40 -15.31
N GLU A 131 12.27 4.09 -16.36
CA GLU A 131 12.18 3.53 -17.71
C GLU A 131 13.56 3.28 -18.33
N ASP A 132 14.58 4.01 -17.88
CA ASP A 132 15.97 3.79 -18.26
C ASP A 132 16.52 2.53 -17.55
N PRO A 133 16.89 1.46 -18.28
CA PRO A 133 17.49 0.28 -17.69
C PRO A 133 18.86 0.51 -17.05
N SER A 134 19.50 1.64 -17.35
CA SER A 134 20.82 2.03 -16.83
C SER A 134 20.77 3.00 -15.65
N ASP A 135 19.58 3.22 -15.06
CA ASP A 135 19.43 4.09 -13.87
C ASP A 135 20.37 3.66 -12.74
N PRO A 136 21.32 4.52 -12.31
CA PRO A 136 22.28 4.18 -11.28
C PRO A 136 21.65 4.01 -9.89
N ASN A 137 20.41 4.44 -9.67
CA ASN A 137 19.70 4.24 -8.41
C ASN A 137 19.07 2.84 -8.30
N GLU A 138 19.00 2.09 -9.40
CA GLU A 138 18.38 0.78 -9.43
C GLU A 138 19.34 -0.32 -8.95
N LYS A 139 19.17 -0.74 -7.69
CA LYS A 139 20.04 -1.72 -7.02
C LYS A 139 19.80 -3.16 -7.48
N HIS A 140 18.61 -3.49 -7.97
CA HIS A 140 18.23 -4.85 -8.35
C HIS A 140 17.56 -4.89 -9.74
N PRO A 141 18.27 -4.51 -10.82
CA PRO A 141 17.69 -4.46 -12.16
C PRO A 141 17.15 -5.81 -12.64
N ASN A 142 17.69 -6.93 -12.15
CA ASN A 142 17.25 -8.28 -12.49
C ASN A 142 15.88 -8.66 -11.88
N LEU A 143 15.39 -7.90 -10.88
CA LEU A 143 14.09 -8.11 -10.25
C LEU A 143 13.00 -7.18 -10.83
N VAL A 144 13.38 -6.26 -11.73
CA VAL A 144 12.46 -5.30 -12.34
C VAL A 144 11.60 -6.01 -13.38
N HIS A 145 10.34 -6.28 -13.02
CA HIS A 145 9.34 -6.80 -13.95
C HIS A 145 8.65 -5.70 -14.76
N LYS A 146 8.41 -4.53 -14.15
CA LYS A 146 7.78 -3.37 -14.79
C LYS A 146 8.53 -2.09 -14.47
N ARG A 147 8.55 -1.18 -15.45
CA ARG A 147 9.15 0.16 -15.37
C ARG A 147 8.07 1.22 -15.48
N GLY A 148 8.37 2.44 -15.03
CA GLY A 148 7.41 3.55 -14.94
C GLY A 148 6.38 3.35 -13.84
N ILE A 149 6.68 2.52 -12.83
CA ILE A 149 5.84 2.28 -11.66
C ILE A 149 6.50 2.81 -10.39
N TYR A 150 5.75 2.83 -9.29
CA TYR A 150 6.30 3.01 -7.94
C TYR A 150 6.32 1.66 -7.24
N LYS A 151 7.48 1.32 -6.67
CA LYS A 151 7.70 0.14 -5.82
C LYS A 151 6.68 0.11 -4.69
N ASP A 152 6.26 -1.09 -4.33
CA ASP A 152 5.28 -1.29 -3.25
C ASP A 152 5.90 -1.11 -1.85
N SER A 153 7.18 -1.42 -1.75
CA SER A 153 8.02 -1.21 -0.56
C SER A 153 9.46 -0.90 -0.98
N TYR A 154 10.28 -0.45 -0.02
CA TYR A 154 11.71 -0.25 -0.22
C TYR A 154 12.50 -0.92 0.90
N GLY A 155 13.40 -1.83 0.53
CA GLY A 155 14.26 -2.53 1.46
C GLY A 155 13.53 -3.65 2.22
N ALA A 156 12.53 -4.28 1.61
CA ALA A 156 11.90 -5.47 2.16
C ALA A 156 12.89 -6.63 2.30
N SER A 157 12.65 -7.53 3.24
CA SER A 157 13.47 -8.72 3.46
C SER A 157 13.53 -9.66 2.24
N SER A 158 12.49 -9.64 1.42
CA SER A 158 12.43 -10.25 0.09
C SER A 158 12.51 -9.15 -0.96
N PRO A 159 13.67 -8.91 -1.59
CA PRO A 159 13.84 -7.78 -2.51
C PRO A 159 12.89 -7.79 -3.69
N TRP A 160 12.39 -8.95 -4.12
CA TRP A 160 11.40 -9.04 -5.20
C TRP A 160 10.06 -8.38 -4.84
N CYS A 161 9.66 -8.42 -3.56
CA CYS A 161 8.42 -7.82 -3.08
C CYS A 161 8.40 -6.29 -3.26
N ASP A 162 9.56 -5.63 -3.23
CA ASP A 162 9.67 -4.19 -3.51
C ASP A 162 9.14 -3.86 -4.91
N TYR A 163 9.37 -4.73 -5.91
CA TYR A 163 9.12 -4.46 -7.33
C TYR A 163 7.72 -4.89 -7.82
N GLN A 164 6.85 -5.36 -6.93
CA GLN A 164 5.50 -5.76 -7.29
C GLN A 164 4.63 -4.54 -7.57
N LEU A 165 3.91 -4.55 -8.70
CA LEU A 165 2.90 -3.54 -8.97
C LEU A 165 1.65 -3.85 -8.13
N ARG A 166 1.37 -2.97 -7.16
CA ARG A 166 0.25 -3.05 -6.22
C ARG A 166 -0.46 -1.70 -6.12
N PRO A 167 -1.72 -1.64 -5.63
CA PRO A 167 -2.46 -0.37 -5.59
C PRO A 167 -1.99 0.58 -4.48
N ASN A 168 -1.09 0.16 -3.58
CA ASN A 168 -0.74 0.86 -2.35
C ASN A 168 -0.10 2.25 -2.57
N PHE A 169 0.67 2.44 -3.66
CA PHE A 169 1.32 3.73 -3.93
C PHE A 169 0.33 4.87 -4.15
N THR A 170 -0.92 4.56 -4.53
CA THR A 170 -1.97 5.56 -4.71
C THR A 170 -2.35 6.23 -3.39
N ILE A 171 -2.17 5.54 -2.25
CA ILE A 171 -2.37 6.13 -0.92
C ILE A 171 -1.35 7.25 -0.69
N ALA A 172 -0.08 6.98 -0.97
CA ALA A 172 1.00 7.97 -0.86
C ALA A 172 0.76 9.18 -1.79
N MET A 173 0.29 8.92 -3.02
CA MET A 173 -0.08 9.96 -3.98
C MET A 173 -1.17 10.90 -3.47
N VAL A 174 -2.18 10.37 -2.75
CA VAL A 174 -3.26 11.20 -2.19
C VAL A 174 -2.79 12.01 -0.99
N VAL A 175 -2.06 11.39 -0.05
CA VAL A 175 -1.73 12.04 1.23
C VAL A 175 -0.52 12.98 1.15
N ALA A 176 0.39 12.73 0.21
CA ALA A 176 1.64 13.47 0.02
C ALA A 176 2.00 13.60 -1.48
N PRO A 177 1.14 14.25 -2.30
CA PRO A 177 1.35 14.38 -3.74
C PRO A 177 2.65 15.09 -4.10
N GLU A 178 3.21 15.93 -3.22
CA GLU A 178 4.48 16.62 -3.44
C GLU A 178 5.68 15.67 -3.57
N LEU A 179 5.53 14.41 -3.18
CA LEU A 179 6.58 13.39 -3.35
C LEU A 179 6.75 12.93 -4.80
N PHE A 180 5.86 13.33 -5.70
CA PHE A 180 5.76 12.79 -7.04
C PHE A 180 5.87 13.88 -8.10
N THR A 181 6.71 13.63 -9.10
CA THR A 181 6.76 14.35 -10.36
C THR A 181 5.51 13.97 -11.17
N ALA A 182 4.80 14.96 -11.70
CA ALA A 182 3.47 14.78 -12.27
C ALA A 182 3.45 13.78 -13.44
N GLU A 183 4.45 13.82 -14.32
CA GLU A 183 4.57 12.94 -15.48
C GLU A 183 4.78 11.48 -15.07
N LYS A 184 5.68 11.23 -14.11
CA LYS A 184 5.95 9.89 -13.56
C LYS A 184 4.74 9.35 -12.82
N ALA A 185 4.09 10.20 -12.02
CA ALA A 185 2.86 9.84 -11.31
C ALA A 185 1.75 9.44 -12.28
N TRP A 186 1.53 10.27 -13.31
CA TRP A 186 0.52 10.01 -14.33
C TRP A 186 0.78 8.70 -15.06
N LYS A 187 2.03 8.45 -15.47
CA LYS A 187 2.44 7.20 -16.12
C LYS A 187 2.16 5.97 -15.26
N ALA A 188 2.54 6.02 -13.98
CA ALA A 188 2.29 4.92 -13.04
C ALA A 188 0.78 4.68 -12.83
N LEU A 189 -0.01 5.75 -12.77
CA LEU A 189 -1.47 5.67 -12.67
C LEU A 189 -2.12 5.09 -13.93
N GLU A 190 -1.62 5.38 -15.13
CA GLU A 190 -2.09 4.73 -16.38
C GLU A 190 -1.78 3.23 -16.38
N ILE A 191 -0.62 2.83 -15.87
CA ILE A 191 -0.27 1.41 -15.71
C ILE A 191 -1.19 0.74 -14.69
N ALA A 192 -1.43 1.36 -13.54
CA ALA A 192 -2.36 0.85 -12.53
C ALA A 192 -3.80 0.78 -13.05
N GLU A 193 -4.26 1.76 -13.82
CA GLU A 193 -5.56 1.72 -14.50
C GLU A 193 -5.67 0.51 -15.42
N LYS A 194 -4.64 0.25 -16.22
CA LYS A 194 -4.65 -0.85 -17.18
C LYS A 194 -4.55 -2.23 -16.52
N LYS A 195 -3.79 -2.34 -15.43
CA LYS A 195 -3.42 -3.64 -14.83
C LYS A 195 -4.21 -3.99 -13.58
N LEU A 196 -4.53 -3.00 -12.74
CA LEU A 196 -5.09 -3.23 -11.41
C LEU A 196 -6.57 -2.86 -11.31
N LEU A 197 -7.10 -1.96 -12.15
CA LEU A 197 -8.51 -1.57 -12.07
C LEU A 197 -9.43 -2.74 -12.45
N GLY A 198 -10.19 -3.23 -11.48
CA GLY A 198 -11.29 -4.17 -11.68
C GLY A 198 -12.63 -3.47 -11.90
N PRO A 199 -13.74 -4.21 -12.04
CA PRO A 199 -15.07 -3.62 -12.22
C PRO A 199 -15.54 -2.81 -11.01
N LEU A 200 -15.23 -3.26 -9.79
CA LEU A 200 -15.60 -2.62 -8.53
C LEU A 200 -14.39 -2.29 -7.64
N GLY A 201 -13.41 -3.18 -7.58
CA GLY A 201 -12.20 -3.00 -6.76
C GLY A 201 -10.92 -2.86 -7.57
N MET A 202 -9.81 -2.74 -6.86
CA MET A 202 -8.46 -2.79 -7.39
C MET A 202 -7.86 -4.17 -7.08
N LYS A 203 -7.32 -4.85 -8.09
CA LYS A 203 -6.52 -6.05 -7.92
C LYS A 203 -5.36 -5.74 -6.98
N THR A 204 -5.17 -6.58 -5.98
CA THR A 204 -4.14 -6.40 -4.96
C THR A 204 -2.72 -6.70 -5.44
N LEU A 205 -2.59 -7.39 -6.57
CA LEU A 205 -1.35 -7.68 -7.26
C LEU A 205 -1.59 -7.65 -8.78
N ASP A 206 -0.57 -7.26 -9.53
CA ASP A 206 -0.55 -7.30 -10.99
C ASP A 206 -0.78 -8.72 -11.56
N PRO A 207 -1.72 -8.89 -12.51
CA PRO A 207 -1.99 -10.19 -13.15
C PRO A 207 -0.81 -10.83 -13.88
N ASP A 208 0.20 -10.06 -14.28
CA ASP A 208 1.39 -10.61 -14.93
C ASP A 208 2.41 -11.18 -13.91
N ASP A 209 2.19 -11.00 -12.60
CA ASP A 209 3.07 -11.50 -11.56
C ASP A 209 2.88 -13.03 -11.34
N MET A 210 4.00 -13.74 -11.11
CA MET A 210 4.02 -15.20 -10.97
C MET A 210 3.18 -15.74 -9.80
N VAL A 211 2.92 -14.94 -8.77
CA VAL A 211 2.11 -15.37 -7.62
C VAL A 211 0.69 -14.82 -7.64
N TYR A 212 0.26 -14.19 -8.73
CA TYR A 212 -1.11 -13.71 -8.86
C TYR A 212 -2.12 -14.86 -8.79
N CYS A 213 -3.10 -14.71 -7.89
CA CYS A 213 -4.16 -15.66 -7.57
C CYS A 213 -5.45 -14.88 -7.26
N GLY A 214 -6.25 -14.54 -8.29
CA GLY A 214 -7.40 -13.63 -8.19
C GLY A 214 -8.67 -14.18 -7.52
N VAL A 215 -8.75 -15.48 -7.23
CA VAL A 215 -9.95 -16.11 -6.64
C VAL A 215 -9.67 -16.53 -5.20
N TYR A 216 -10.21 -15.79 -4.25
CA TYR A 216 -10.09 -16.09 -2.82
C TYR A 216 -11.15 -17.10 -2.36
N ASP A 217 -10.67 -18.18 -1.75
CA ASP A 217 -11.48 -19.18 -1.06
C ASP A 217 -10.80 -19.52 0.28
N ASN A 218 -11.40 -19.08 1.39
CA ASN A 218 -10.84 -19.30 2.72
C ASN A 218 -11.05 -20.74 3.23
N ALA A 219 -12.03 -21.46 2.68
CA ALA A 219 -12.33 -22.83 3.07
C ALA A 219 -11.48 -23.86 2.31
N LEU A 220 -10.88 -23.48 1.18
CA LEU A 220 -10.02 -24.34 0.38
C LEU A 220 -8.80 -24.81 1.18
N ASP A 221 -8.64 -26.11 1.40
CA ASP A 221 -7.47 -26.68 2.06
C ASP A 221 -6.89 -27.84 1.23
N ASN A 222 -6.07 -27.48 0.25
CA ASN A 222 -5.41 -28.40 -0.69
C ASN A 222 -3.87 -28.28 -0.58
N ASP A 223 -3.15 -28.91 -1.51
CA ASP A 223 -1.68 -28.89 -1.52
C ASP A 223 -1.09 -27.65 -2.22
N ASN A 224 -1.93 -26.70 -2.67
CA ASN A 224 -1.48 -25.48 -3.32
C ASN A 224 -1.10 -24.43 -2.27
N TYR A 225 0.21 -24.20 -2.13
CA TYR A 225 0.81 -23.22 -1.21
C TYR A 225 0.18 -21.83 -1.31
N ASN A 226 -0.10 -21.35 -2.52
CA ASN A 226 -0.57 -19.97 -2.77
C ASN A 226 -2.07 -19.78 -2.53
N LEU A 227 -2.86 -20.85 -2.43
CA LEU A 227 -4.33 -20.77 -2.32
C LEU A 227 -4.86 -21.32 -1.00
N ALA A 228 -4.23 -22.36 -0.45
CA ALA A 228 -4.76 -23.07 0.70
C ALA A 228 -4.95 -22.14 1.91
N ARG A 229 -6.13 -22.25 2.54
CA ARG A 229 -6.62 -21.43 3.65
C ARG A 229 -6.62 -19.94 3.35
N GLY A 230 -6.90 -19.61 2.08
CA GLY A 230 -7.04 -18.23 1.64
C GLY A 230 -5.72 -17.46 1.64
N PHE A 231 -4.58 -18.13 1.43
CA PHE A 231 -3.26 -17.49 1.41
C PHE A 231 -3.19 -16.33 0.40
N ASN A 232 -3.97 -16.39 -0.67
CA ASN A 232 -4.06 -15.34 -1.69
C ASN A 232 -4.94 -14.13 -1.35
N TYR A 233 -5.35 -13.91 -0.09
CA TYR A 233 -6.26 -12.81 0.30
C TYR A 233 -5.87 -11.44 -0.26
N HIS A 234 -4.56 -11.19 -0.38
CA HIS A 234 -3.97 -9.98 -0.98
C HIS A 234 -3.04 -10.26 -2.16
N GLN A 235 -3.25 -11.35 -2.90
CA GLN A 235 -2.39 -11.74 -4.04
C GLN A 235 -3.17 -11.72 -5.37
N GLY A 236 -4.14 -10.84 -5.53
CA GLY A 236 -4.95 -10.78 -6.74
C GLY A 236 -6.41 -10.38 -6.54
N PRO A 237 -7.10 -10.78 -5.44
CA PRO A 237 -8.47 -10.35 -5.20
C PRO A 237 -8.61 -8.83 -5.29
N GLU A 238 -9.79 -8.40 -5.74
CA GLU A 238 -10.08 -7.02 -6.06
C GLU A 238 -10.67 -6.33 -4.84
N TRP A 239 -9.85 -5.58 -4.13
CA TRP A 239 -10.27 -4.87 -2.92
C TRP A 239 -10.91 -3.53 -3.27
N LEU A 240 -11.99 -3.17 -2.58
CA LEU A 240 -12.73 -1.97 -2.97
C LEU A 240 -12.09 -0.71 -2.43
N TRP A 241 -11.65 -0.66 -1.17
CA TRP A 241 -11.14 0.58 -0.59
C TRP A 241 -9.94 1.22 -1.34
N PRO A 242 -9.00 0.48 -1.96
CA PRO A 242 -7.94 1.11 -2.75
C PRO A 242 -8.45 1.83 -4.01
N ILE A 243 -9.69 1.57 -4.46
CA ILE A 243 -10.27 2.24 -5.62
C ILE A 243 -10.35 3.75 -5.43
N GLY A 244 -10.75 4.21 -4.24
CA GLY A 244 -10.91 5.64 -4.02
C GLY A 244 -9.56 6.34 -3.98
N TYR A 245 -8.54 5.74 -3.37
CA TYR A 245 -7.18 6.30 -3.44
C TYR A 245 -6.67 6.41 -4.88
N PHE A 246 -6.91 5.38 -5.70
CA PHE A 246 -6.58 5.42 -7.13
C PHE A 246 -7.34 6.54 -7.87
N LEU A 247 -8.66 6.65 -7.70
CA LEU A 247 -9.49 7.65 -8.37
C LEU A 247 -9.13 9.07 -7.94
N ARG A 248 -8.92 9.30 -6.64
CA ARG A 248 -8.50 10.59 -6.08
C ARG A 248 -7.12 10.99 -6.60
N ALA A 249 -6.17 10.06 -6.66
CA ALA A 249 -4.85 10.32 -7.26
C ALA A 249 -4.96 10.67 -8.75
N LYS A 250 -5.77 9.92 -9.54
CA LYS A 250 -6.06 10.24 -10.95
C LYS A 250 -6.65 11.65 -11.09
N LEU A 251 -7.65 12.00 -10.30
CA LEU A 251 -8.26 13.34 -10.33
C LEU A 251 -7.23 14.43 -10.04
N TYR A 252 -6.38 14.25 -9.03
CA TYR A 252 -5.35 15.21 -8.67
C TYR A 252 -4.32 15.43 -9.79
N PHE A 253 -3.67 14.35 -10.25
CA PHE A 253 -2.60 14.47 -11.25
C PHE A 253 -3.11 14.79 -12.65
N SER A 254 -4.34 14.41 -13.00
CA SER A 254 -4.94 14.76 -14.31
C SER A 254 -5.03 16.27 -14.55
N LYS A 255 -5.24 17.06 -13.49
CA LYS A 255 -5.28 18.54 -13.55
C LYS A 255 -3.94 19.12 -14.01
N MET A 256 -2.83 18.46 -13.69
CA MET A 256 -1.48 18.86 -14.08
C MET A 256 -1.14 18.46 -15.52
N MET A 257 -1.85 17.48 -16.09
CA MET A 257 -1.65 16.99 -17.46
C MET A 257 -2.44 17.78 -18.52
N GLY A 258 -3.24 18.76 -18.08
CA GLY A 258 -4.03 19.62 -18.97
C GLY A 258 -5.52 19.28 -19.01
N PRO A 259 -6.34 20.21 -19.56
CA PRO A 259 -7.80 20.17 -19.44
C PRO A 259 -8.45 18.96 -20.11
N GLU A 260 -7.89 18.47 -21.23
CA GLU A 260 -8.42 17.29 -21.93
C GLU A 260 -8.26 16.02 -21.07
N THR A 261 -7.08 15.83 -20.47
CA THR A 261 -6.79 14.70 -19.58
C THR A 261 -7.64 14.75 -18.32
N ALA A 262 -7.83 15.95 -17.75
CA ALA A 262 -8.73 16.17 -16.62
C ALA A 262 -10.18 15.77 -16.96
N ALA A 263 -10.70 16.20 -18.11
CA ALA A 263 -12.06 15.87 -18.55
C ALA A 263 -12.25 14.36 -18.77
N LYS A 264 -11.29 13.70 -19.44
CA LYS A 264 -11.30 12.23 -19.61
C LYS A 264 -11.27 11.50 -18.26
N THR A 265 -10.52 12.03 -17.29
CA THR A 265 -10.42 11.46 -15.94
C THR A 265 -11.72 11.58 -15.17
N VAL A 266 -12.39 12.74 -15.23
CA VAL A 266 -13.73 12.92 -14.64
C VAL A 266 -14.74 11.93 -15.24
N PHE A 267 -14.68 11.70 -16.55
CA PHE A 267 -15.53 10.69 -17.20
C PHE A 267 -15.23 9.28 -16.70
N LEU A 268 -13.95 8.89 -16.60
CA LEU A 268 -13.54 7.60 -16.02
C LEU A 268 -14.09 7.43 -14.59
N VAL A 269 -13.89 8.43 -13.72
CA VAL A 269 -14.33 8.40 -12.33
C VAL A 269 -15.84 8.22 -12.25
N LYS A 270 -16.63 8.99 -13.01
CA LYS A 270 -18.09 8.83 -13.07
C LYS A 270 -18.52 7.43 -13.53
N ASN A 271 -17.81 6.84 -14.49
CA ASN A 271 -18.09 5.48 -14.95
C ASN A 271 -17.77 4.41 -13.90
N VAL A 272 -16.73 4.60 -13.09
CA VAL A 272 -16.42 3.68 -11.98
C VAL A 272 -17.48 3.82 -10.89
N LEU A 273 -17.78 5.06 -10.46
CA LEU A 273 -18.79 5.33 -9.43
C LEU A 273 -20.19 4.86 -9.83
N SER A 274 -20.55 4.90 -11.12
CA SER A 274 -21.84 4.38 -11.58
C SER A 274 -21.95 2.87 -11.40
N ARG A 275 -20.85 2.11 -11.54
CA ARG A 275 -20.83 0.66 -11.26
C ARG A 275 -21.00 0.39 -9.77
N HIS A 276 -20.37 1.17 -8.90
CA HIS A 276 -20.60 1.09 -7.46
C HIS A 276 -22.06 1.39 -7.10
N TYR A 277 -22.66 2.42 -7.70
CA TYR A 277 -24.07 2.73 -7.52
C TYR A 277 -24.99 1.57 -7.96
N VAL A 278 -24.74 0.98 -9.13
CA VAL A 278 -25.49 -0.19 -9.61
C VAL A 278 -25.35 -1.38 -8.66
N HIS A 279 -24.14 -1.64 -8.13
CA HIS A 279 -23.94 -2.71 -7.15
C HIS A 279 -24.72 -2.43 -5.86
N LEU A 280 -24.60 -1.22 -5.31
CA LEU A 280 -25.29 -0.79 -4.10
C LEU A 280 -26.81 -0.93 -4.23
N GLU A 281 -27.37 -0.56 -5.37
CA GLU A 281 -28.80 -0.67 -5.64
C GLU A 281 -29.30 -2.12 -5.68
N ARG A 282 -28.49 -3.03 -6.23
CA ARG A 282 -28.81 -4.45 -6.36
C ARG A 282 -28.51 -5.25 -5.09
N SER A 283 -27.60 -4.78 -4.25
CA SER A 283 -27.21 -5.44 -3.02
C SER A 283 -28.36 -5.42 -2.00
N PRO A 284 -28.72 -6.57 -1.37
CA PRO A 284 -29.70 -6.59 -0.29
C PRO A 284 -29.24 -5.82 0.95
N TRP A 285 -27.93 -5.60 1.07
CA TRP A 285 -27.30 -4.88 2.19
C TRP A 285 -27.20 -3.38 1.97
N LYS A 286 -27.51 -2.89 0.76
CA LYS A 286 -27.35 -1.49 0.35
C LYS A 286 -25.95 -0.93 0.68
N GLY A 287 -24.95 -1.79 0.47
CA GLY A 287 -23.54 -1.49 0.72
C GLY A 287 -22.64 -1.99 -0.40
N LEU A 288 -21.36 -1.68 -0.26
CA LEU A 288 -20.29 -2.16 -1.12
C LEU A 288 -19.44 -3.20 -0.36
N PRO A 289 -19.06 -4.31 -1.01
CA PRO A 289 -18.33 -5.37 -0.35
C PRO A 289 -16.90 -4.96 0.03
N GLU A 290 -16.26 -5.75 0.87
CA GLU A 290 -14.85 -5.61 1.20
C GLU A 290 -13.96 -5.85 -0.02
N LEU A 291 -14.22 -6.96 -0.71
CA LEU A 291 -13.52 -7.38 -1.91
C LEU A 291 -14.44 -8.14 -2.87
N THR A 292 -14.01 -8.24 -4.12
CA THR A 292 -14.51 -9.19 -5.12
C THR A 292 -13.39 -10.15 -5.52
N ASN A 293 -13.77 -11.32 -6.03
CA ASN A 293 -12.84 -12.16 -6.77
C ASN A 293 -12.53 -11.52 -8.13
N GLU A 294 -11.69 -12.19 -8.92
CA GLU A 294 -11.23 -11.67 -10.21
C GLU A 294 -12.37 -11.16 -11.10
N ASN A 295 -12.15 -10.01 -11.73
CA ASN A 295 -13.07 -9.40 -12.68
C ASN A 295 -14.48 -9.17 -12.10
N GLY A 296 -14.55 -8.75 -10.82
CA GLY A 296 -15.80 -8.45 -10.14
C GLY A 296 -16.65 -9.68 -9.79
N GLN A 297 -16.09 -10.89 -9.87
CA GLN A 297 -16.80 -12.10 -9.44
C GLN A 297 -17.16 -12.04 -7.97
N TYR A 298 -18.31 -12.61 -7.63
CA TYR A 298 -18.77 -12.72 -6.25
C TYR A 298 -17.77 -13.52 -5.41
N CYS A 299 -17.50 -13.03 -4.19
CA CYS A 299 -16.68 -13.74 -3.22
C CYS A 299 -17.52 -14.06 -1.97
N PRO A 300 -17.83 -15.35 -1.70
CA PRO A 300 -18.68 -15.74 -0.57
C PRO A 300 -18.04 -15.50 0.80
N PHE A 301 -16.73 -15.21 0.85
CA PHE A 301 -16.00 -14.90 2.09
C PHE A 301 -15.80 -13.39 2.30
N SER A 302 -16.27 -12.56 1.37
CA SER A 302 -16.20 -11.10 1.47
C SER A 302 -17.29 -10.57 2.39
N CYS A 303 -16.96 -9.62 3.26
CA CYS A 303 -17.98 -8.84 3.95
C CYS A 303 -18.81 -8.06 2.91
N GLU A 304 -20.13 -8.26 2.88
CA GLU A 304 -21.04 -7.69 1.88
C GLU A 304 -21.21 -6.17 1.98
N THR A 305 -20.92 -5.59 3.15
CA THR A 305 -20.95 -4.15 3.39
C THR A 305 -19.80 -3.76 4.30
N GLN A 306 -18.84 -3.02 3.75
CA GLN A 306 -17.61 -2.70 4.45
C GLN A 306 -17.37 -1.20 4.54
N ALA A 307 -17.06 -0.74 5.76
CA ALA A 307 -17.01 0.68 6.09
C ALA A 307 -16.01 1.45 5.21
N TRP A 308 -14.80 0.91 5.03
CA TRP A 308 -13.77 1.54 4.20
C TRP A 308 -14.16 1.61 2.72
N SER A 309 -14.98 0.68 2.22
CA SER A 309 -15.34 0.61 0.79
C SER A 309 -16.31 1.73 0.46
N MET A 310 -17.23 2.01 1.38
CA MET A 310 -18.14 3.15 1.29
C MET A 310 -17.42 4.49 1.52
N ALA A 311 -16.54 4.56 2.53
CA ALA A 311 -15.86 5.81 2.88
C ALA A 311 -15.06 6.38 1.71
N VAL A 312 -14.27 5.55 1.02
CA VAL A 312 -13.42 6.03 -0.08
C VAL A 312 -14.22 6.50 -1.32
N VAL A 313 -15.43 5.96 -1.51
CA VAL A 313 -16.36 6.43 -2.55
C VAL A 313 -16.87 7.84 -2.19
N LEU A 314 -17.23 8.07 -0.92
CA LEU A 314 -17.62 9.39 -0.44
C LEU A 314 -16.48 10.41 -0.56
N GLU A 315 -15.25 10.02 -0.23
CA GLU A 315 -14.07 10.88 -0.42
C GLU A 315 -13.84 11.22 -1.89
N THR A 316 -14.01 10.25 -2.79
CA THR A 316 -13.89 10.49 -4.24
C THR A 316 -14.96 11.45 -4.74
N LEU A 317 -16.20 11.34 -4.23
CA LEU A 317 -17.29 12.27 -4.55
C LEU A 317 -17.03 13.68 -4.01
N TYR A 318 -16.39 13.80 -2.85
CA TYR A 318 -16.03 15.09 -2.26
C TYR A 318 -14.95 15.83 -3.07
N ASP A 319 -13.99 15.09 -3.65
CA ASP A 319 -12.92 15.65 -4.46
C ASP A 319 -13.34 16.03 -5.90
N LEU A 320 -14.46 15.45 -6.38
CA LEU A 320 -14.99 15.62 -7.74
C LEU A 320 -15.69 16.97 -7.94
#